data_AF-A0A934E0N3-F1
#
_entry.id   AF-A0A934E0N3-F1
#
_cell.length_a   1.000
_cell.length_b   1.000
_cell.length_c   1.000
_cell.angle_alpha   90.00
_cell.angle_beta   90.00
_cell.angle_gamma   90.00
#
_symmetry.space_group_name_H-M   'P 1'
#
loop_
_entity.id
_entity.type
_entity.pdbx_description
1 polymer ?
#
loop_
_entity_poly.entity_id
_entity_poly.type
_entity_poly.pdbx_seq_one_letter_code
_entity_poly.pdbx_strand_id
1 'polypeptide(L)'
;MPTNLDITEAVRAIIAEEVTALLAPYQELMDRLEALFGEGPTRRGPGRPQVREEAAPAPARARRRRGSKAKKLSRLVRQFSVGQSVSYRQGRGSFAATVTDIDFEGGELVLKRVSDGKEVVRPATKVEAGAAATSEPATKPARKGKGGRGARKGRQTKASKPQSTEAFSVGQNVTYKQGKGTFEAKVVAIDEKTGQVALERVMDGKKVKRPAAKVGAAA
;
A
#
# COMPACT_ATOMS: atom_id res chain seq x y z
N MET A 1 34.81 -56.34 26.63
CA MET A 1 33.79 -56.02 25.61
C MET A 1 33.44 -54.55 25.80
N PRO A 2 33.89 -53.63 24.93
CA PRO A 2 33.49 -52.23 25.03
C PRO A 2 31.98 -52.13 24.80
N THR A 3 31.29 -51.47 25.72
CA THR A 3 29.84 -51.36 25.75
C THR A 3 29.37 -50.36 24.68
N ASN A 4 28.35 -50.71 23.90
CA ASN A 4 27.81 -49.88 22.80
C ASN A 4 27.47 -48.42 23.20
N LEU A 5 27.33 -48.13 24.50
CA LEU A 5 27.15 -46.79 25.06
C LEU A 5 28.36 -45.88 24.82
N ASP A 6 29.58 -46.40 24.93
CA ASP A 6 30.82 -45.61 24.81
C ASP A 6 31.03 -45.10 23.38
N ILE A 7 30.61 -45.89 22.39
CA ILE A 7 30.69 -45.50 20.97
C ILE A 7 29.73 -44.33 20.69
N THR A 8 28.52 -44.36 21.27
CA THR A 8 27.56 -43.28 21.07
C THR A 8 27.98 -41.98 21.75
N GLU A 9 28.62 -42.05 22.91
CA GLU A 9 29.18 -40.87 23.57
C GLU A 9 30.40 -40.32 22.82
N ALA A 10 31.28 -41.19 22.33
CA ALA A 10 32.41 -40.78 21.49
C ALA A 10 31.94 -40.08 20.20
N VAL A 11 30.92 -40.61 19.51
CA VAL A 11 30.36 -39.97 18.31
C VAL A 11 29.71 -38.63 18.66
N ARG A 12 29.00 -38.52 19.79
CA ARG A 12 28.41 -37.24 20.23
C ARG A 12 29.49 -36.19 20.55
N ALA A 13 30.59 -36.60 21.18
CA ALA A 13 31.71 -35.70 21.48
C ALA A 13 32.34 -35.15 20.19
N ILE A 14 32.60 -36.01 19.21
CA ILE A 14 33.17 -35.60 17.91
C ILE A 14 32.21 -34.66 17.17
N ILE A 15 30.91 -34.99 17.12
CA ILE A 15 29.91 -34.13 16.49
C ILE A 15 29.80 -32.77 17.22
N ALA A 16 29.86 -32.77 18.55
CA ALA A 16 29.81 -31.52 19.32
C ALA A 16 31.01 -30.62 19.01
N GLU A 17 32.23 -31.19 18.94
CA GLU A 17 33.43 -30.45 18.55
C GLU A 17 33.31 -29.87 17.13
N GLU A 18 32.88 -30.67 16.15
CA GLU A 18 32.68 -30.20 14.77
C GLU A 18 31.62 -29.09 14.68
N VAL A 19 30.49 -29.25 15.37
CA VAL A 19 29.43 -28.25 15.40
C VAL A 19 29.92 -26.96 16.05
N THR A 20 30.69 -27.04 17.15
CA THR A 20 31.27 -25.83 17.77
C THR A 20 32.29 -25.16 16.87
N ALA A 21 33.14 -25.91 16.17
CA ALA A 21 34.10 -25.35 15.22
C ALA A 21 33.42 -24.67 14.02
N LEU A 22 32.32 -25.24 13.52
CA LEU A 22 31.52 -24.65 12.44
C LEU A 22 30.75 -23.40 12.88
N LEU A 23 30.33 -23.33 14.15
CA LEU A 23 29.56 -22.21 14.69
C LEU A 23 30.44 -21.06 15.20
N ALA A 24 31.71 -21.31 15.55
CA ALA A 24 32.66 -20.29 16.01
C ALA A 24 32.73 -19.01 15.13
N PRO A 25 32.86 -19.10 13.79
CA PRO A 25 32.89 -17.89 12.94
C PRO A 25 31.56 -17.11 12.95
N TYR A 26 30.43 -17.78 13.17
CA TYR A 26 29.13 -17.12 13.31
C TYR A 26 28.99 -16.43 14.67
N GLN A 27 29.55 -17.00 15.73
CA GLN A 27 29.61 -16.35 17.05
C GLN A 27 30.43 -15.06 16.99
N GLU A 28 31.60 -15.08 16.34
CA GLU A 28 32.39 -13.85 16.13
C GLU A 28 31.64 -12.78 15.31
N LEU A 29 30.85 -13.19 14.31
CA LEU A 29 30.02 -12.25 13.55
C LEU A 29 28.92 -11.65 14.43
N MET A 30 28.30 -12.43 15.30
CA MET A 30 27.29 -11.95 16.24
C MET A 30 27.90 -11.02 17.28
N ASP A 31 29.09 -11.32 17.81
CA ASP A 31 29.82 -10.45 18.73
C ASP A 31 30.23 -9.13 18.06
N ARG A 32 30.64 -9.16 16.78
CA ARG A 32 30.93 -7.94 16.01
C ARG A 32 29.67 -7.13 15.74
N LEU A 33 28.55 -7.78 15.45
CA LEU A 33 27.26 -7.10 15.32
C LEU A 33 26.82 -6.50 16.65
N GLU A 34 27.01 -7.19 17.77
CA GLU A 34 26.74 -6.67 19.10
C GLU A 34 27.69 -5.53 19.46
N ALA A 35 28.96 -5.56 19.06
CA ALA A 35 29.87 -4.41 19.23
C ALA A 35 29.42 -3.20 18.40
N LEU A 36 28.89 -3.42 17.19
CA LEU A 36 28.41 -2.37 16.29
C LEU A 36 27.04 -1.80 16.70
N PHE A 37 26.19 -2.59 17.35
CA PHE A 37 24.80 -2.23 17.68
C PHE A 37 24.50 -2.16 19.19
N GLY A 38 25.40 -2.64 20.04
CA GLY A 38 25.26 -2.75 21.51
C GLY A 38 25.78 -1.54 22.27
N GLU A 39 26.63 -0.70 21.68
CA GLU A 39 26.95 0.63 22.23
C GLU A 39 25.94 1.68 21.78
N GLY A 40 24.70 1.55 22.27
CA GLY A 40 23.83 2.70 22.44
C GLY A 40 24.31 3.52 23.65
N PRO A 41 24.60 4.83 23.53
CA PRO A 41 25.10 5.60 24.65
C PRO A 41 24.01 5.72 25.72
N THR A 42 24.22 5.08 26.87
CA THR A 42 23.66 5.57 28.13
C THR A 42 24.33 6.92 28.43
N ARG A 43 23.77 8.00 27.87
CA ARG A 43 24.13 9.36 28.27
C ARG A 43 23.65 9.63 29.70
N ARG A 44 24.38 9.09 30.69
CA ARG A 44 24.51 9.70 32.00
C ARG A 44 25.45 10.89 31.85
N GLY A 45 24.89 12.03 31.44
CA GLY A 45 25.57 13.31 31.58
C GLY A 45 25.46 13.79 33.03
N PRO A 46 26.53 14.33 33.64
CA PRO A 46 26.46 14.98 34.93
C PRO A 46 25.86 16.37 34.74
N GLY A 47 24.87 16.74 35.56
CA GLY A 47 24.33 18.10 35.59
C GLY A 47 22.84 18.18 35.31
N ARG A 48 22.03 17.87 36.33
CA ARG A 48 20.77 18.59 36.52
C ARG A 48 20.49 18.70 38.03
N PRO A 49 20.38 19.91 38.59
CA PRO A 49 20.07 20.10 40.00
C PRO A 49 18.68 19.55 40.32
N GLN A 50 18.53 18.92 41.48
CA GLN A 50 17.25 18.45 41.99
C GLN A 50 16.37 19.66 42.29
N VAL A 51 15.34 19.88 41.48
CA VAL A 51 14.29 20.85 41.80
C VAL A 51 13.29 20.13 42.70
N ARG A 52 13.34 20.57 43.96
CA ARG A 52 12.44 20.29 45.08
C ARG A 52 10.97 20.48 44.69
N GLU A 53 10.14 19.58 45.21
CA GLU A 53 8.69 19.61 45.17
C GLU A 53 8.12 20.95 45.66
N GLU A 54 7.19 21.53 44.89
CA GLU A 54 5.92 22.12 45.35
C GLU A 54 5.27 22.91 44.20
N ALA A 55 4.26 22.33 43.55
CA ALA A 55 3.13 23.06 42.93
C ALA A 55 2.19 22.07 42.20
N ALA A 56 0.99 21.90 42.76
CA ALA A 56 -0.31 21.51 42.19
C ALA A 56 -0.42 20.44 41.07
N PRO A 57 -1.35 19.46 41.16
CA PRO A 57 -1.56 18.47 40.11
C PRO A 57 -2.24 19.08 38.89
N ALA A 58 -1.47 19.41 37.85
CA ALA A 58 -2.01 19.64 36.51
C ALA A 58 -2.57 18.31 35.97
N PRO A 59 -3.76 18.29 35.35
CA PRO A 59 -4.44 17.04 35.01
C PRO A 59 -3.64 16.25 33.97
N ALA A 60 -3.35 15.00 34.32
CA ALA A 60 -2.75 13.98 33.47
C ALA A 60 -3.55 13.78 32.17
N ARG A 61 -3.23 14.56 31.13
CA ARG A 61 -3.94 14.51 29.85
C ARG A 61 -3.01 14.24 28.67
N ALA A 62 -2.11 13.26 28.79
CA ALA A 62 -1.31 12.85 27.63
C ALA A 62 -0.83 11.39 27.58
N ARG A 63 -1.29 10.47 28.45
CA ARG A 63 -0.87 9.05 28.40
C ARG A 63 -1.92 8.07 27.85
N ARG A 64 -2.94 8.55 27.11
CA ARG A 64 -3.97 7.68 26.49
C ARG A 64 -3.98 7.75 24.96
N ARG A 65 -2.86 7.44 24.28
CA ARG A 65 -2.88 7.34 22.81
C ARG A 65 -2.15 6.14 22.18
N ARG A 66 -1.47 5.27 22.94
CA ARG A 66 -0.83 4.06 22.38
C ARG A 66 -1.74 2.81 22.38
N GLY A 67 -2.51 2.54 23.44
CA GLY A 67 -3.38 1.36 23.48
C GLY A 67 -4.58 1.37 22.52
N SER A 68 -5.00 2.55 22.05
CA SER A 68 -6.18 2.67 21.16
C SER A 68 -5.92 2.20 19.72
N LYS A 69 -4.66 2.19 19.25
CA LYS A 69 -4.33 1.78 17.89
C LYS A 69 -4.27 0.25 17.76
N ALA A 70 -3.61 -0.45 18.69
CA ALA A 70 -3.53 -1.91 18.69
C ALA A 70 -4.91 -2.58 18.83
N LYS A 71 -5.78 -2.04 19.70
CA LYS A 71 -7.17 -2.53 19.84
C LYS A 71 -8.02 -2.27 18.58
N LYS A 72 -7.70 -1.24 17.79
CA LYS A 72 -8.38 -0.95 16.52
C LYS A 72 -7.89 -1.87 15.40
N LEU A 73 -6.59 -2.16 15.36
CA LEU A 73 -5.98 -3.05 14.37
C LEU A 73 -6.45 -4.50 14.55
N SER A 74 -6.39 -5.04 15.76
CA SER A 74 -6.92 -6.39 16.08
C SER A 74 -8.40 -6.55 15.75
N ARG A 75 -9.21 -5.49 15.86
CA ARG A 75 -10.63 -5.51 15.48
C ARG A 75 -10.85 -5.56 13.96
N LEU A 76 -9.96 -4.94 13.19
CA LEU A 76 -9.99 -4.98 11.71
C LEU A 76 -9.51 -6.35 11.21
N VAL A 77 -8.50 -6.92 11.85
CA VAL A 77 -7.92 -8.22 11.48
C VAL A 77 -8.94 -9.35 11.65
N ARG A 78 -9.78 -9.26 12.69
CA ARG A 78 -10.92 -10.17 12.91
C ARG A 78 -12.01 -10.12 11.83
N GLN A 79 -11.96 -9.15 10.91
CA GLN A 79 -12.89 -9.07 9.77
C GLN A 79 -12.40 -9.89 8.57
N PHE A 80 -11.20 -10.44 8.65
CA PHE A 80 -10.59 -11.27 7.62
C PHE A 80 -10.50 -12.72 8.08
N SER A 81 -10.71 -13.64 7.13
CA SER A 81 -10.57 -15.08 7.33
C SER A 81 -9.43 -15.62 6.47
N VAL A 82 -8.74 -16.65 6.95
CA VAL A 82 -7.76 -17.39 6.15
C VAL A 82 -8.47 -17.99 4.93
N GLY A 83 -7.85 -17.91 3.75
CA GLY A 83 -8.44 -18.30 2.48
C GLY A 83 -9.34 -17.24 1.83
N GLN A 84 -9.59 -16.11 2.49
CA GLN A 84 -10.42 -15.04 1.92
C GLN A 84 -9.67 -14.31 0.81
N SER A 85 -10.36 -14.09 -0.31
CA SER A 85 -9.89 -13.17 -1.35
C SER A 85 -9.99 -11.73 -0.88
N VAL A 86 -8.91 -10.99 -1.04
CA VAL A 86 -8.77 -9.61 -0.62
C VAL A 86 -8.02 -8.82 -1.67
N SER A 87 -8.15 -7.49 -1.64
CA SER A 87 -7.35 -6.62 -2.50
C SER A 87 -6.51 -5.66 -1.67
N TYR A 88 -5.30 -5.37 -2.12
CA TYR A 88 -4.42 -4.40 -1.48
C TYR A 88 -3.80 -3.46 -2.50
N ARG A 89 -3.45 -2.24 -2.06
CA ARG A 89 -2.78 -1.25 -2.91
C ARG A 89 -1.27 -1.29 -2.76
N GLN A 90 -0.57 -1.26 -3.88
CA GLN A 90 0.90 -1.14 -3.93
C GLN A 90 1.31 -0.19 -5.06
N GLY A 91 2.02 0.87 -4.71
CA GLY A 91 2.33 1.95 -5.65
C GLY A 91 1.06 2.60 -6.22
N ARG A 92 0.92 2.58 -7.56
CA ARG A 92 -0.27 3.08 -8.28
C ARG A 92 -1.30 1.99 -8.59
N GLY A 93 -1.01 0.72 -8.29
CA GLY A 93 -1.86 -0.43 -8.61
C GLY A 93 -2.63 -0.98 -7.40
N SER A 94 -3.75 -1.66 -7.70
CA SER A 94 -4.46 -2.54 -6.77
C SER A 94 -4.20 -3.99 -7.20
N PHE A 95 -3.93 -4.87 -6.23
CA PHE A 95 -3.59 -6.27 -6.46
C PHE A 95 -4.56 -7.17 -5.70
N ALA A 96 -5.03 -8.23 -6.35
CA ALA A 96 -5.81 -9.28 -5.72
C ALA A 96 -4.88 -10.29 -5.03
N ALA A 97 -5.26 -10.73 -3.84
CA ALA A 97 -4.53 -11.70 -3.05
C ALA A 97 -5.46 -12.58 -2.22
N THR A 98 -4.96 -13.71 -1.75
CA THR A 98 -5.64 -14.60 -0.81
C THR A 98 -4.94 -14.51 0.52
N VAL A 99 -5.70 -14.40 1.61
CA VAL A 99 -5.13 -14.41 2.98
C VAL A 99 -4.61 -15.81 3.29
N THR A 100 -3.32 -15.95 3.55
CA THR A 100 -2.70 -17.23 3.94
C THR A 100 -2.61 -17.35 5.46
N ASP A 101 -2.24 -16.26 6.14
CA ASP A 101 -2.07 -16.23 7.58
C ASP A 101 -2.44 -14.87 8.18
N ILE A 102 -2.79 -14.86 9.46
CA ILE A 102 -3.38 -13.71 10.17
C ILE A 102 -2.69 -13.48 11.52
N ASP A 103 -1.95 -12.38 11.62
CA ASP A 103 -1.31 -11.96 12.87
C ASP A 103 -2.23 -11.03 13.67
N PHE A 104 -2.89 -11.59 14.69
CA PHE A 104 -3.84 -10.85 15.52
C PHE A 104 -3.19 -9.83 16.47
N GLU A 105 -1.92 -10.06 16.85
CA GLU A 105 -1.17 -9.18 17.77
C GLU A 105 -0.56 -7.97 17.05
N GLY A 106 0.11 -8.21 15.92
CA GLY A 106 0.70 -7.17 15.07
C GLY A 106 -0.32 -6.43 14.21
N GLY A 107 -1.46 -7.07 13.94
CA GLY A 107 -2.49 -6.56 13.05
C GLY A 107 -2.10 -6.63 11.57
N GLU A 108 -1.29 -7.62 11.24
CA GLU A 108 -0.74 -7.88 9.91
C GLU A 108 -1.40 -9.13 9.30
N LEU A 109 -1.42 -9.18 7.98
CA LEU A 109 -1.99 -10.25 7.17
C LEU A 109 -0.91 -10.72 6.20
N VAL A 110 -0.65 -12.02 6.18
CA VAL A 110 0.19 -12.65 5.16
C VAL A 110 -0.71 -12.97 3.98
N LEU A 111 -0.43 -12.34 2.84
CA LEU A 111 -1.26 -12.42 1.64
C LEU A 111 -0.49 -13.09 0.51
N LYS A 112 -1.09 -14.07 -0.15
CA LYS A 112 -0.59 -14.65 -1.39
C LYS A 112 -1.21 -13.94 -2.59
N ARG A 113 -0.41 -13.18 -3.33
CA ARG A 113 -0.87 -12.43 -4.50
C ARG A 113 -1.28 -13.36 -5.64
N VAL A 114 -2.46 -13.15 -6.22
CA VAL A 114 -3.04 -14.02 -7.26
C VAL A 114 -2.25 -13.95 -8.58
N SER A 115 -1.66 -12.79 -8.90
CA SER A 115 -0.93 -12.62 -10.17
C SER A 115 0.40 -13.38 -10.21
N ASP A 116 1.18 -13.31 -9.11
CA ASP A 116 2.58 -13.75 -9.10
C ASP A 116 2.80 -14.94 -8.16
N GLY A 117 1.79 -15.35 -7.40
CA GLY A 117 1.90 -16.35 -6.33
C GLY A 117 2.76 -15.91 -5.13
N LYS A 118 3.35 -14.71 -5.16
CA LYS A 118 4.25 -14.19 -4.12
C LYS A 118 3.50 -13.85 -2.83
N GLU A 119 4.14 -14.17 -1.71
CA GLU A 119 3.68 -13.81 -0.37
C GLU A 119 4.07 -12.38 -0.01
N VAL A 120 3.14 -11.66 0.60
CA VAL A 120 3.27 -10.24 0.94
C VAL A 120 2.61 -9.99 2.30
N VAL A 121 3.39 -9.49 3.26
CA VAL A 121 2.89 -9.10 4.58
C VAL A 121 2.36 -7.66 4.54
N ARG A 122 1.10 -7.47 4.95
CA ARG A 122 0.45 -6.15 4.95
C ARG A 122 -0.45 -5.94 6.17
N PRO A 123 -0.48 -4.70 6.72
CA PRO A 123 -1.40 -4.38 7.80
C PRO A 123 -2.84 -4.40 7.30
N ALA A 124 -3.77 -4.92 8.12
CA ALA A 124 -5.20 -5.04 7.79
C ALA A 124 -5.85 -3.70 7.37
N THR A 125 -5.30 -2.57 7.81
CA THR A 125 -5.76 -1.22 7.40
C THR A 125 -5.59 -0.89 5.92
N LYS A 126 -4.68 -1.56 5.22
CA LYS A 126 -4.37 -1.34 3.79
C LYS A 126 -4.94 -2.44 2.89
N VAL A 127 -5.68 -3.37 3.48
CA VAL A 127 -6.30 -4.50 2.82
C VAL A 127 -7.80 -4.25 2.83
N GLU A 128 -8.41 -4.34 1.66
CA GLU A 128 -9.85 -4.21 1.49
C GLU A 128 -10.41 -5.62 1.29
N ALA A 129 -11.38 -6.00 2.14
CA ALA A 129 -12.16 -7.22 1.95
C ALA A 129 -12.92 -7.09 0.63
N GLY A 130 -12.48 -7.82 -0.38
CA GLY A 130 -13.03 -7.77 -1.73
C GLY A 130 -13.29 -9.18 -2.17
N ALA A 131 -14.56 -9.54 -2.35
CA ALA A 131 -14.94 -10.76 -3.05
C ALA A 131 -14.14 -10.85 -4.36
N ALA A 132 -13.57 -12.01 -4.65
CA ALA A 132 -12.86 -12.26 -5.89
C ALA A 132 -13.75 -11.85 -7.07
N ALA A 133 -13.41 -10.75 -7.73
CA ALA A 133 -13.96 -10.35 -9.01
C ALA A 133 -12.98 -9.38 -9.67
N THR A 134 -12.42 -9.86 -10.77
CA THR A 134 -12.04 -9.10 -11.98
C THR A 134 -11.23 -7.81 -11.82
N SER A 135 -10.11 -7.78 -12.53
CA SER A 135 -9.32 -6.60 -12.83
C SER A 135 -10.14 -5.51 -13.54
N GLU A 136 -10.85 -4.68 -12.78
CA GLU A 136 -11.36 -3.38 -13.21
C GLU A 136 -11.30 -2.36 -12.05
N PRO A 137 -10.93 -1.09 -12.30
CA PRO A 137 -10.76 -0.11 -11.24
C PRO A 137 -12.13 0.39 -10.76
N ALA A 138 -12.68 -0.25 -9.72
CA ALA A 138 -13.90 0.19 -9.06
C ALA A 138 -13.67 1.51 -8.30
N THR A 139 -14.23 2.59 -8.85
CA THR A 139 -14.49 3.87 -8.19
C THR A 139 -15.27 3.67 -6.89
N LYS A 140 -14.72 4.12 -5.75
CA LYS A 140 -15.39 4.10 -4.45
C LYS A 140 -16.68 4.97 -4.46
N PRO A 141 -17.78 4.55 -3.81
CA PRO A 141 -18.90 5.42 -3.53
C PRO A 141 -18.53 6.44 -2.43
N ALA A 142 -18.83 7.71 -2.70
CA ALA A 142 -18.57 8.83 -1.82
C ALA A 142 -19.41 8.73 -0.52
N ARG A 143 -18.73 8.70 0.63
CA ARG A 143 -19.38 8.86 1.94
C ARG A 143 -19.89 10.29 2.09
N LYS A 144 -21.19 10.42 2.36
CA LYS A 144 -21.91 11.66 2.68
C LYS A 144 -21.42 12.20 4.03
N GLY A 145 -20.36 13.00 4.01
CA GLY A 145 -19.86 13.76 5.15
C GLY A 145 -20.66 15.05 5.33
N LYS A 146 -21.45 15.10 6.40
CA LYS A 146 -22.27 16.24 6.83
C LYS A 146 -21.36 17.33 7.42
N GLY A 147 -21.51 18.57 6.94
CA GLY A 147 -21.14 19.79 7.69
C GLY A 147 -19.86 20.51 7.25
N GLY A 148 -20.02 21.71 6.70
CA GLY A 148 -18.92 22.67 6.50
C GLY A 148 -19.25 23.79 5.52
N ARG A 149 -20.07 24.76 5.97
CA ARG A 149 -20.38 26.02 5.27
C ARG A 149 -19.10 26.71 4.76
N GLY A 150 -19.11 27.10 3.49
CA GLY A 150 -18.09 27.94 2.87
C GLY A 150 -18.48 28.29 1.44
N ALA A 151 -19.59 29.02 1.26
CA ALA A 151 -20.02 29.51 -0.03
C ALA A 151 -19.02 30.57 -0.55
N ARG A 152 -18.10 30.18 -1.44
CA ARG A 152 -17.42 31.11 -2.33
C ARG A 152 -17.99 30.95 -3.73
N LYS A 153 -18.71 31.98 -4.18
CA LYS A 153 -19.23 32.17 -5.54
C LYS A 153 -18.07 32.01 -6.55
N GLY A 154 -17.97 30.82 -7.14
CA GLY A 154 -17.14 30.55 -8.31
C GLY A 154 -17.98 30.75 -9.57
N ARG A 155 -17.62 31.78 -10.33
CA ARG A 155 -18.11 32.19 -11.65
C ARG A 155 -18.40 30.99 -12.57
N GLN A 156 -19.66 30.84 -12.98
CA GLN A 156 -20.10 29.89 -13.99
C GLN A 156 -19.43 30.20 -15.34
N THR A 157 -18.46 29.39 -15.75
CA THR A 157 -18.03 29.36 -17.15
C THR A 157 -18.99 28.44 -17.91
N LYS A 158 -19.69 29.03 -18.87
CA LYS A 158 -20.63 28.40 -19.80
C LYS A 158 -20.14 27.01 -20.23
N ALA A 159 -20.90 25.97 -19.87
CA ALA A 159 -20.72 24.63 -20.42
C ALA A 159 -21.17 24.66 -21.89
N SER A 160 -20.25 24.41 -22.80
CA SER A 160 -20.57 24.07 -24.18
C SER A 160 -21.37 22.78 -24.21
N LYS A 161 -22.43 22.79 -25.03
CA LYS A 161 -23.40 21.71 -25.30
C LYS A 161 -22.73 20.33 -25.41
N PRO A 162 -23.36 19.23 -24.94
CA PRO A 162 -22.86 17.88 -25.19
C PRO A 162 -22.82 17.63 -26.70
N GLN A 163 -21.62 17.53 -27.27
CA GLN A 163 -21.44 17.07 -28.65
C GLN A 163 -21.68 15.55 -28.65
N SER A 164 -22.74 15.13 -29.34
CA SER A 164 -23.04 13.72 -29.60
C SER A 164 -21.89 13.09 -30.38
N THR A 165 -21.66 11.79 -30.17
CA THR A 165 -20.69 10.99 -30.93
C THR A 165 -20.92 11.04 -32.45
N GLU A 166 -22.13 11.38 -32.88
CA GLU A 166 -22.53 11.61 -34.28
C GLU A 166 -21.85 12.84 -34.91
N ALA A 167 -21.26 13.73 -34.12
CA ALA A 167 -20.61 14.95 -34.61
C ALA A 167 -19.16 14.71 -35.08
N PHE A 168 -18.67 13.46 -35.07
CA PHE A 168 -17.29 13.14 -35.42
C PHE A 168 -17.22 12.13 -36.56
N SER A 169 -16.35 12.38 -37.53
CA SER A 169 -16.04 11.44 -38.62
C SER A 169 -14.65 10.84 -38.46
N VAL A 170 -14.48 9.58 -38.88
CA VAL A 170 -13.15 8.95 -38.94
C VAL A 170 -12.27 9.75 -39.88
N GLY A 171 -11.05 10.10 -39.44
CA GLY A 171 -10.11 10.97 -40.13
C GLY A 171 -10.19 12.46 -39.77
N GLN A 172 -11.21 12.88 -39.01
CA GLN A 172 -11.36 14.28 -38.61
C GLN A 172 -10.28 14.71 -37.60
N ASN A 173 -9.73 15.92 -37.79
CA ASN A 173 -8.87 16.57 -36.80
C ASN A 173 -9.74 17.10 -35.65
N VAL A 174 -9.38 16.71 -34.43
CA VAL A 174 -10.08 17.06 -33.21
C VAL A 174 -9.07 17.48 -32.14
N THR A 175 -9.53 18.22 -31.14
CA THR A 175 -8.72 18.56 -29.99
C THR A 175 -9.27 17.92 -28.72
N TYR A 176 -8.37 17.48 -27.83
CA TYR A 176 -8.78 16.99 -26.51
C TYR A 176 -7.88 17.56 -25.42
N LYS A 177 -8.45 17.69 -24.21
CA LYS A 177 -7.70 18.15 -23.03
C LYS A 177 -7.13 16.98 -22.24
N GLN A 178 -5.85 17.08 -21.90
CA GLN A 178 -5.18 16.15 -20.98
C GLN A 178 -4.32 16.92 -19.99
N GLY A 179 -4.70 16.88 -18.72
CA GLY A 179 -4.10 17.72 -17.68
C GLY A 179 -4.38 19.21 -17.97
N LYS A 180 -3.32 20.02 -18.06
CA LYS A 180 -3.39 21.44 -18.41
C LYS A 180 -3.25 21.70 -19.92
N GLY A 181 -2.90 20.69 -20.72
CA GLY A 181 -2.64 20.83 -22.15
C GLY A 181 -3.84 20.48 -23.03
N THR A 182 -3.95 21.17 -24.16
CA THR A 182 -4.80 20.82 -25.31
C THR A 182 -3.95 20.12 -26.35
N PHE A 183 -4.44 19.02 -26.91
CA PHE A 183 -3.73 18.21 -27.89
C PHE A 183 -4.59 18.03 -29.13
N GLU A 184 -3.98 18.20 -30.30
CA GLU A 184 -4.57 17.88 -31.59
C GLU A 184 -4.40 16.39 -31.90
N ALA A 185 -5.46 15.78 -32.42
CA ALA A 185 -5.52 14.36 -32.74
C ALA A 185 -6.45 14.10 -33.93
N LYS A 186 -6.25 12.97 -34.61
CA LYS A 186 -7.11 12.46 -35.67
C LYS A 186 -8.00 11.35 -35.13
N VAL A 187 -9.28 11.35 -35.52
CA VAL A 187 -10.19 10.26 -35.17
C VAL A 187 -9.82 9.01 -35.97
N VAL A 188 -9.50 7.91 -35.29
CA VAL A 188 -9.14 6.62 -35.92
C VAL A 188 -10.33 5.66 -35.92
N ALA A 189 -11.09 5.63 -34.83
CA ALA A 189 -12.27 4.78 -34.72
C ALA A 189 -13.26 5.38 -33.71
N ILE A 190 -14.54 5.09 -33.89
CA ILE A 190 -15.62 5.53 -33.00
C ILE A 190 -16.30 4.29 -32.45
N ASP A 191 -16.17 4.08 -31.14
CA ASP A 191 -16.80 2.99 -30.41
C ASP A 191 -18.18 3.47 -29.91
N GLU A 192 -19.18 3.45 -30.80
CA GLU A 192 -20.55 3.95 -30.52
C GLU A 192 -21.20 3.28 -29.30
N LYS A 193 -20.92 1.99 -29.08
CA LYS A 193 -21.42 1.21 -27.93
C LYS A 193 -20.97 1.76 -26.58
N THR A 194 -19.80 2.40 -26.52
CA THR A 194 -19.18 2.90 -25.28
C THR A 194 -19.11 4.42 -25.21
N GLY A 195 -19.54 5.12 -26.27
CA GLY A 195 -19.41 6.56 -26.40
C GLY A 195 -17.94 7.04 -26.45
N GLN A 196 -17.01 6.14 -26.81
CA GLN A 196 -15.59 6.45 -26.87
C GLN A 196 -15.13 6.68 -28.30
N VAL A 197 -14.17 7.59 -28.45
CA VAL A 197 -13.51 7.91 -29.70
C VAL A 197 -12.04 7.53 -29.52
N ALA A 198 -11.55 6.65 -30.38
CA ALA A 198 -10.13 6.35 -30.50
C ALA A 198 -9.49 7.44 -31.36
N LEU A 199 -8.54 8.16 -30.78
CA LEU A 199 -7.84 9.28 -31.37
C LEU A 199 -6.37 8.94 -31.54
N GLU A 200 -5.73 9.46 -32.57
CA GLU A 200 -4.29 9.43 -32.77
C GLU A 200 -3.73 10.84 -32.71
N ARG A 201 -2.92 11.12 -31.69
CA ARG A 201 -2.39 12.46 -31.46
C ARG A 201 -1.39 12.84 -32.54
N VAL A 202 -1.59 13.98 -33.20
CA VAL A 202 -0.80 14.43 -34.36
C VAL A 202 0.68 14.62 -34.02
N MET A 203 0.98 15.09 -32.81
CA MET A 203 2.35 15.33 -32.35
C MET A 203 3.19 14.06 -32.17
N ASP A 204 2.59 13.00 -31.61
CA ASP A 204 3.34 11.82 -31.12
C ASP A 204 2.94 10.51 -31.81
N GLY A 205 1.92 10.50 -32.68
CA GLY A 205 1.29 9.28 -33.22
C GLY A 205 0.62 8.38 -32.15
N LYS A 206 0.52 8.85 -30.90
CA LYS A 206 -0.01 8.05 -29.79
C LYS A 206 -1.52 7.87 -29.92
N LYS A 207 -1.97 6.62 -29.89
CA LYS A 207 -3.40 6.25 -29.86
C LYS A 207 -3.97 6.41 -28.44
N VAL A 208 -5.08 7.13 -28.31
CA VAL A 208 -5.73 7.49 -27.04
C VAL A 208 -7.23 7.31 -27.19
N LYS A 209 -7.86 6.55 -26.28
CA LYS A 209 -9.32 6.46 -26.20
C LYS A 209 -9.88 7.56 -25.30
N ARG A 210 -10.84 8.34 -25.78
CA ARG A 210 -11.48 9.43 -25.02
C ARG A 210 -12.99 9.40 -25.21
N PRO A 211 -13.78 9.74 -24.18
CA PRO A 211 -15.21 9.93 -24.36
C PRO A 211 -15.46 11.13 -25.28
N ALA A 212 -16.43 11.04 -26.20
CA ALA A 212 -16.74 12.11 -27.15
C ALA A 212 -17.02 13.46 -26.48
N ALA A 213 -17.63 13.46 -25.30
CA ALA A 213 -17.88 14.66 -24.50
C ALA A 213 -16.61 15.44 -24.06
N LYS A 214 -15.42 14.83 -24.15
CA LYS A 214 -14.13 15.46 -23.82
C LYS A 214 -13.29 15.77 -25.05
N VAL A 215 -13.83 15.54 -26.23
CA VAL A 215 -13.23 15.84 -27.51
C VAL A 215 -13.99 17.04 -28.06
N GLY A 216 -13.26 18.10 -28.41
CA GLY A 216 -13.81 19.23 -29.15
C GLY A 216 -13.41 19.13 -30.61
N ALA A 217 -14.15 19.82 -31.48
CA ALA A 217 -13.67 20.09 -32.82
C ALA A 217 -12.29 20.79 -32.73
N ALA A 218 -11.35 20.42 -33.61
CA ALA A 218 -10.20 21.27 -33.82
C ALA A 218 -10.70 22.58 -34.43
N ALA A 219 -10.27 23.70 -33.86
CA ALA A 219 -10.52 25.03 -34.41
C ALA A 219 -9.59 25.27 -35.59
#